data_AF-A0A7W0F5D4-F1
#
_entry.id   AF-A0A7W0F5D4-F1
#
_cell.length_a   1.000
_cell.length_b   1.000
_cell.length_c   1.000
_cell.angle_alpha   90.00
_cell.angle_beta   90.00
_cell.angle_gamma   90.00
#
_symmetry.space_group_name_H-M   'P 1'
#
loop_
_entity.id
_entity.type
_entity.pdbx_description
1 polymer ?
#
loop_
_entity_poly.entity_id
_entity_poly.type
_entity_poly.pdbx_seq_one_letter_code
_entity_poly.pdbx_strand_id
1 'polypeptide(L)' 'LGRTLRVEGIKTLAPLLLSIIRHSAFKSGDFSTRFIEEHMDELVSMFREKSSEDEVLKVARYVAEISALGPQKWM' A
#
# COMPACT_ATOMS: atom_id res chain seq x y z
N LEU A 1 4.86 10.25 8.43
CA LEU A 1 3.82 9.62 7.57
C LEU A 1 3.83 8.11 7.82
N GLY A 2 2.69 7.41 7.91
CA GLY A 2 2.75 5.94 7.70
C GLY A 2 1.78 5.02 8.43
N ARG A 3 0.73 5.50 9.10
CA ARG A 3 -0.37 4.60 9.56
C ARG A 3 -1.78 5.07 9.21
N THR A 4 -1.96 6.35 8.87
CA THR A 4 -3.27 6.95 8.62
C THR A 4 -3.59 7.19 7.14
N LEU A 5 -2.61 7.17 6.24
CA LEU A 5 -2.87 7.33 4.81
C LEU A 5 -3.39 6.02 4.24
N ARG A 6 -4.63 6.04 3.77
CA ARG A 6 -5.29 4.91 3.11
C ARG A 6 -5.82 5.36 1.76
N VAL A 7 -5.40 4.66 0.71
CA VAL A 7 -5.82 4.90 -0.67
C VAL A 7 -6.19 3.55 -1.26
N GLU A 8 -7.40 3.46 -1.80
CA GLU A 8 -7.99 2.24 -2.31
C GLU A 8 -8.42 2.45 -3.77
N GLY A 9 -8.43 1.38 -4.57
CA GLY A 9 -8.85 1.43 -5.98
C GLY A 9 -7.77 1.88 -6.98
N ILE A 10 -6.68 2.51 -6.53
CA ILE A 10 -5.51 2.82 -7.36
C ILE A 10 -4.21 2.40 -6.67
N LYS A 11 -3.25 1.90 -7.46
CA LYS A 11 -1.89 1.66 -6.97
C LYS A 11 -1.19 2.99 -6.70
N THR A 12 -0.44 3.07 -5.61
CA THR A 12 0.29 4.28 -5.22
C THR A 12 1.76 3.98 -4.94
N LEU A 13 2.59 5.01 -4.98
CA LEU A 13 4.00 4.94 -4.59
C LEU A 13 4.21 4.98 -3.07
N ALA A 14 3.15 4.97 -2.26
CA ALA A 14 3.27 5.05 -0.80
C ALA A 14 4.21 3.97 -0.22
N PRO A 15 4.20 2.70 -0.66
CA PRO A 15 5.16 1.71 -0.17
C PRO A 15 6.62 2.07 -0.47
N LEU A 16 6.91 2.55 -1.68
CA LEU A 16 8.26 2.99 -2.08
C LEU A 16 8.73 4.17 -1.22
N LEU A 17 7.89 5.18 -1.08
CA LEU A 17 8.19 6.37 -0.28
C LEU A 17 8.43 5.99 1.19
N LEU A 18 7.67 5.02 1.71
CA LEU A 18 7.87 4.49 3.06
C LEU A 18 9.20 3.73 3.19
N SER A 19 9.62 2.96 2.18
CA SER A 19 10.93 2.31 2.16
C SER A 19 12.06 3.34 2.18
N ILE A 20 11.98 4.38 1.35
CA ILE A 20 12.98 5.46 1.27
C ILE A 20 13.18 6.13 2.63
N ILE A 21 12.11 6.62 3.27
CA ILE A 21 12.24 7.32 4.57
C ILE A 21 12.65 6.39 5.72
N ARG A 22 12.56 5.07 5.53
CA ARG A 22 12.97 4.07 6.52
C ARG A 22 14.41 3.60 6.33
N HIS A 23 14.99 3.81 5.15
CA HIS A 23 16.35 3.44 4.81
C HIS A 23 17.39 4.15 5.71
N SER A 24 18.46 3.44 6.10
CA SER A 24 19.48 3.96 7.03
C SER A 24 20.23 5.16 6.44
N ALA A 25 20.72 5.04 5.21
CA ALA A 25 21.45 6.12 4.51
C ALA A 25 20.57 7.38 4.29
N PHE A 26 19.27 7.21 4.06
CA PHE A 26 18.35 8.34 3.99
C PHE A 26 18.18 9.04 5.35
N LYS A 27 18.11 8.28 6.44
CA LYS A 27 18.00 8.83 7.81
C LYS A 27 19.27 9.50 8.31
N SER A 28 20.45 9.01 7.92
CA SER A 28 21.73 9.61 8.28
C SER A 28 22.03 10.90 7.49
N GLY A 29 21.27 11.17 6.41
CA GLY A 29 21.56 12.27 5.49
C GLY A 29 22.71 11.97 4.53
N ASP A 30 23.21 10.74 4.50
CA ASP A 30 24.30 10.29 3.64
C ASP A 30 23.72 9.73 2.34
N PHE A 31 23.24 10.62 1.47
CA PHE A 31 22.65 10.25 0.20
C PHE A 31 22.94 11.27 -0.90
N SER A 32 22.91 10.81 -2.14
CA SER A 32 23.13 11.63 -3.33
C SER A 32 21.87 11.68 -4.21
N THR A 33 21.94 12.40 -5.33
CA THR A 33 20.89 12.34 -6.36
C THR A 33 20.71 10.95 -6.98
N ARG A 34 21.69 10.05 -6.81
CA ARG A 34 21.68 8.67 -7.31
C ARG A 34 21.20 7.64 -6.29
N PHE A 35 20.81 8.08 -5.09
CA PHE A 35 20.37 7.20 -4.00
C PHE A 35 19.39 6.10 -4.42
N ILE A 36 18.40 6.44 -5.25
CA ILE A 36 17.39 5.48 -5.70
C ILE A 36 18.00 4.40 -6.60
N GLU A 37 18.93 4.76 -7.47
CA GLU A 37 19.59 3.84 -8.40
C GLU A 37 20.55 2.92 -7.65
N GLU A 38 21.24 3.47 -6.64
CA GLU A 38 22.24 2.76 -5.83
C GLU A 38 21.62 1.77 -4.83
N HIS A 39 20.38 2.02 -4.38
CA HIS A 39 19.69 1.21 -3.37
C HIS A 39 18.38 0.57 -3.86
N MET A 40 18.16 0.50 -5.18
CA MET A 40 16.88 0.03 -5.74
C MET A 40 16.46 -1.35 -5.20
N ASP A 41 17.39 -2.31 -5.20
CA ASP A 41 17.12 -3.68 -4.76
C ASP A 41 16.73 -3.74 -3.27
N GLU A 42 17.42 -2.96 -2.44
CA GLU A 42 17.12 -2.83 -1.02
C GLU A 42 15.73 -2.21 -0.80
N LEU A 43 15.45 -1.10 -1.49
CA LEU A 43 14.18 -0.38 -1.39
C LEU A 43 12.99 -1.28 -1.78
N VAL A 44 13.13 -2.07 -2.85
CA VAL A 44 12.12 -3.02 -3.32
C VAL A 44 11.97 -4.21 -2.37
N SER A 45 13.06 -4.73 -1.80
CA SER A 45 13.00 -5.84 -0.84
C SER A 45 12.22 -5.51 0.44
N MET A 46 12.15 -4.22 0.80
CA MET A 46 11.38 -3.72 1.94
C MET A 46 9.87 -3.67 1.68
N PHE A 47 9.41 -3.88 0.44
CA PHE A 47 7.99 -3.95 0.11
C PHE A 47 7.43 -5.26 0.66
N ARG A 48 6.69 -5.16 1.75
CA ARG A 48 5.72 -6.20 2.11
C ARG A 48 4.43 -5.87 1.39
N GLU A 49 4.14 -6.58 0.31
CA GLU A 49 2.78 -6.58 -0.24
C GLU A 49 1.84 -7.05 0.87
N LYS A 50 1.03 -6.13 1.39
CA LYS A 50 -0.16 -6.52 2.14
C LYS A 50 -1.19 -6.94 1.11
N SER A 51 -1.17 -8.22 0.73
CA SER A 51 -2.20 -8.83 -0.11
C SER A 51 -3.56 -8.95 0.60
N SER A 52 -3.62 -8.59 1.88
CA SER A 52 -4.89 -8.47 2.59
C SER A 52 -5.63 -7.25 2.08
N GLU A 53 -6.42 -7.44 1.01
CA GLU A 53 -7.63 -6.63 0.81
C GLU A 53 -8.30 -6.54 2.18
N ASP A 54 -8.37 -5.32 2.72
CA ASP A 54 -8.83 -5.09 4.09
C ASP A 54 -10.22 -5.71 4.24
N GLU A 55 -10.43 -6.53 5.27
CA GLU A 55 -11.69 -7.27 5.45
C GLU A 55 -12.91 -6.31 5.44
N VAL A 56 -12.69 -5.07 5.88
CA VAL A 56 -13.68 -3.99 5.81
C VAL A 56 -14.14 -3.68 4.38
N LEU A 57 -13.24 -3.72 3.39
CA LEU A 57 -13.61 -3.50 1.98
C LEU A 57 -14.42 -4.65 1.41
N LYS A 58 -14.13 -5.90 1.80
CA LYS A 58 -14.92 -7.06 1.37
C LYS A 58 -16.35 -6.95 1.88
N VAL A 59 -16.52 -6.56 3.14
CA VAL A 59 -17.83 -6.30 3.75
C VAL A 59 -18.53 -5.14 3.04
N ALA A 60 -17.83 -4.02 2.80
CA ALA A 60 -18.40 -2.88 2.11
C ALA A 60 -18.87 -3.23 0.68
N ARG A 61 -18.06 -4.01 -0.07
CA ARG A 61 -18.43 -4.51 -1.40
C ARG A 61 -19.68 -5.37 -1.34
N TYR A 62 -19.73 -6.32 -0.41
CA TYR A 62 -20.89 -7.19 -0.24
C TYR A 62 -22.18 -6.42 0.09
N VAL A 63 -22.11 -5.46 1.03
CA VAL A 63 -23.26 -4.61 1.39
C VAL A 63 -23.72 -3.78 0.19
N ALA A 64 -22.79 -3.21 -0.59
CA ALA A 64 -23.12 -2.46 -1.79
C ALA A 64 -23.82 -3.34 -2.84
N GLU A 65 -23.34 -4.57 -3.06
CA GLU A 65 -23.93 -5.53 -4.01
C GLU A 65 -25.37 -5.89 -3.62
N ILE A 66 -25.61 -6.27 -2.36
CA ILE A 66 -26.96 -6.60 -1.88
C ILE A 66 -27.89 -5.39 -1.91
N SER A 67 -27.39 -4.19 -1.58
CA SER A 67 -28.21 -2.97 -1.57
C SER A 67 -28.63 -2.54 -2.97
N ALA A 68 -27.78 -2.74 -3.98
CA ALA A 68 -28.05 -2.35 -5.36
C ALA A 68 -28.86 -3.40 -6.14
N LEU A 69 -28.59 -4.70 -5.90
CA LEU A 69 -29.14 -5.81 -6.71
C LEU A 69 -30.22 -6.62 -5.98
N GLY A 70 -30.42 -6.37 -4.68
CA GLY A 70 -31.27 -7.19 -3.83
C GLY A 70 -30.59 -8.49 -3.38
N PRO A 71 -31.26 -9.31 -2.54
CA PRO A 71 -30.73 -10.59 -2.09
C PRO A 71 -30.52 -11.54 -3.28
N GLN A 72 -29.40 -12.26 -3.29
CA GLN A 72 -29.16 -13.30 -4.29
C GLN A 72 -30.17 -14.44 -4.11
N LYS A 73 -30.76 -14.93 -5.20
CA LYS A 73 -31.85 -15.95 -5.19
C LYS A 73 -31.52 -17.26 -4.46
N TRP A 74 -30.25 -17.58 -4.25
CA TRP A 74 -29.79 -18.81 -3.61
C TRP A 74 -29.43 -18.62 -2.13
N MET A 75 -29.58 -17.40 -1.63
CA MET A 75 -29.38 -17.02 -0.23
C MET A 75 -30.72 -16.94 0.50
#